data_AF-A0A521YRE7-F1
#
_entry.id   AF-A0A521YRE7-F1
#
_cell.length_a   1.000
_cell.length_b   1.000
_cell.length_c   1.000
_cell.angle_alpha   90.00
_cell.angle_beta   90.00
_cell.angle_gamma   90.00
#
_symmetry.space_group_name_H-M   'P 1'
#
loop_
_entity.id
_entity.type
_entity.pdbx_description
1 polymer ?
#
loop_
_entity_poly.entity_id
_entity_poly.type
_entity_poly.pdbx_seq_one_letter_code
_entity_poly.pdbx_strand_id
1 'polypeptide(L)'
;MKGKLLVFIAAALAAAPAVAAPRIESVSVKPNPAPIEAGKTADVVISVTIERPTPLDISCEATIDPGDGGRTLTLSWDLGDRRTKTTRHEYAKPGTYRLKVSGTGKGACVGAREVTVTVGTHAAAAAKPAKSAAGPSCPPGWALAEGSVRGARFTCRPQPPAQPLQCAQGTKYFSTHGEIGCR
;
A
#
# COMPACT_ATOMS: atom_id res chain seq x y z
N MET A 1 -1.43 38.40 -56.89
CA MET A 1 -2.47 37.72 -56.09
C MET A 1 -2.28 36.20 -56.21
N LYS A 2 -1.91 35.53 -55.11
CA LYS A 2 -2.12 34.09 -54.82
C LYS A 2 -1.36 33.77 -53.52
N GLY A 3 -1.97 34.13 -52.39
CA GLY A 3 -1.50 33.75 -51.06
C GLY A 3 -1.81 32.28 -50.80
N LYS A 4 -0.80 31.49 -50.43
CA LYS A 4 -0.95 30.11 -49.97
C LYS A 4 -1.54 30.12 -48.56
N LEU A 5 -2.76 29.60 -48.41
CA LEU A 5 -3.39 29.38 -47.12
C LEU A 5 -2.90 28.03 -46.56
N LEU A 6 -1.99 28.09 -45.59
CA LEU A 6 -1.58 26.94 -44.76
C LEU A 6 -2.62 26.76 -43.65
N VAL A 7 -3.45 25.73 -43.76
CA VAL A 7 -4.40 25.33 -42.71
C VAL A 7 -3.66 24.43 -41.72
N PHE A 8 -3.39 24.96 -40.52
CA PHE A 8 -2.92 24.18 -39.37
C PHE A 8 -4.13 23.54 -38.68
N ILE A 9 -4.33 22.24 -38.89
CA ILE A 9 -5.31 21.45 -38.14
C ILE A 9 -4.70 21.18 -36.75
N ALA A 10 -5.11 21.95 -35.76
CA ALA A 10 -4.80 21.67 -34.36
C ALA A 10 -5.58 20.44 -33.91
N ALA A 11 -4.91 19.30 -33.78
CA ALA A 11 -5.45 18.11 -33.13
C ALA A 11 -5.60 18.41 -31.63
N ALA A 12 -6.82 18.73 -31.18
CA ALA A 12 -7.14 18.79 -29.77
C ALA A 12 -7.02 17.38 -29.18
N LEU A 13 -5.97 17.11 -28.41
CA LEU A 13 -5.94 15.97 -27.50
C LEU A 13 -7.01 16.21 -26.43
N ALA A 14 -8.18 15.61 -26.61
CA ALA A 14 -9.16 15.49 -25.55
C ALA A 14 -8.54 14.65 -24.42
N ALA A 15 -8.11 15.30 -23.35
CA ALA A 15 -7.85 14.61 -22.09
C ALA A 15 -9.18 14.00 -21.64
N ALA A 16 -9.33 12.68 -21.77
CA ALA A 16 -10.47 11.98 -21.23
C ALA A 16 -10.55 12.27 -19.72
N PRO A 17 -11.72 12.67 -19.18
CA PRO A 17 -11.85 12.86 -17.74
C PRO A 17 -11.55 11.51 -17.08
N ALA A 18 -10.63 11.51 -16.11
CA ALA A 18 -10.43 10.35 -15.25
C ALA A 18 -11.76 10.07 -14.55
N VAL A 19 -12.51 9.09 -15.05
CA VAL A 19 -13.78 8.68 -14.47
C VAL A 19 -13.47 8.25 -13.04
N ALA A 20 -14.00 8.99 -12.07
CA ALA A 20 -13.81 8.68 -10.67
C ALA A 20 -14.59 7.39 -10.40
N ALA A 21 -13.89 6.27 -10.37
CA ALA A 21 -14.48 4.95 -10.16
C ALA A 21 -14.45 4.57 -8.67
N PRO A 22 -15.41 3.76 -8.18
CA PRO A 22 -15.36 3.14 -6.87
C PRO A 22 -14.03 2.48 -6.61
N ARG A 23 -13.54 2.57 -5.38
CA ARG A 23 -12.26 1.96 -5.02
C ARG A 23 -12.29 1.35 -3.64
N ILE A 24 -11.40 0.39 -3.44
CA ILE A 24 -11.12 -0.15 -2.11
C ILE A 24 -10.40 0.95 -1.31
N GLU A 25 -11.09 1.47 -0.30
CA GLU A 25 -10.57 2.50 0.59
C GLU A 25 -9.68 1.87 1.66
N SER A 26 -10.26 0.95 2.44
CA SER A 26 -9.58 0.29 3.56
C SER A 26 -9.98 -1.17 3.70
N VAL A 27 -9.04 -1.94 4.26
CA VAL A 27 -9.23 -3.34 4.66
C VAL A 27 -8.71 -3.48 6.08
N SER A 28 -9.48 -4.13 6.94
CA SER A 28 -9.05 -4.46 8.30
C SER A 28 -9.44 -5.88 8.66
N VAL A 29 -8.63 -6.53 9.50
CA VAL A 29 -8.85 -7.91 9.94
C VAL A 29 -8.82 -7.93 11.46
N LYS A 30 -9.84 -8.54 12.08
CA LYS A 30 -9.96 -8.66 13.54
C LYS A 30 -10.42 -10.07 13.92
N PRO A 31 -9.81 -10.74 14.92
CA PRO A 31 -8.59 -10.33 15.62
C PRO A 31 -7.33 -10.41 14.74
N ASN A 32 -6.32 -9.59 15.04
CA ASN A 32 -4.98 -9.68 14.45
C ASN A 32 -3.94 -9.20 15.49
N PRO A 33 -3.14 -10.10 16.10
CA PRO A 33 -3.00 -11.52 15.78
C PRO A 33 -4.27 -12.34 16.05
N ALA A 34 -4.55 -13.31 15.18
CA ALA A 34 -5.64 -14.25 15.34
C ALA A 34 -5.20 -15.43 16.23
N PRO A 35 -5.91 -15.69 17.34
CA PRO A 35 -5.60 -16.82 18.20
C PRO A 35 -5.94 -18.16 17.53
N ILE A 36 -5.06 -19.15 17.66
CA ILE A 36 -5.33 -20.55 17.28
C ILE A 36 -5.06 -21.50 18.45
N GLU A 37 -5.96 -22.47 18.63
CA GLU A 37 -5.79 -23.58 19.58
C GLU A 37 -5.32 -24.84 18.83
N ALA A 38 -4.58 -25.71 19.51
CA ALA A 38 -4.09 -26.95 18.90
C ALA A 38 -5.25 -27.81 18.38
N GLY A 39 -5.24 -28.12 17.08
CA GLY A 39 -6.30 -28.90 16.43
C GLY A 39 -7.57 -28.13 16.07
N LYS A 40 -7.58 -26.79 16.23
CA LYS A 40 -8.68 -25.92 15.81
C LYS A 40 -8.25 -24.93 14.72
N THR A 41 -9.22 -24.23 14.14
CA THR A 41 -9.00 -23.11 13.22
C THR A 41 -9.03 -21.78 13.96
N ALA A 42 -8.42 -20.75 13.36
CA ALA A 42 -8.48 -19.37 13.83
C ALA A 42 -9.46 -18.57 12.97
N ASP A 43 -10.60 -18.18 13.56
CA ASP A 43 -11.59 -17.30 12.92
C ASP A 43 -11.12 -15.84 12.91
N VAL A 44 -11.26 -15.20 11.75
CA VAL A 44 -11.07 -13.76 11.58
C VAL A 44 -12.24 -13.13 10.85
N VAL A 45 -12.55 -11.90 11.21
CA VAL A 45 -13.48 -11.02 10.50
C VAL A 45 -12.69 -10.05 9.64
N ILE A 46 -12.89 -10.14 8.33
CA ILE A 46 -12.32 -9.26 7.32
C ILE A 46 -13.37 -8.18 7.03
N SER A 47 -13.02 -6.92 7.27
CA SER A 47 -13.86 -5.77 6.98
C SER A 47 -13.27 -4.98 5.82
N VAL A 48 -14.05 -4.82 4.75
CA VAL A 48 -13.66 -4.08 3.55
C VAL A 48 -14.56 -2.86 3.43
N THR A 49 -13.95 -1.68 3.28
CA THR A 49 -14.67 -0.43 3.06
C THR A 49 -14.33 0.11 1.68
N ILE A 50 -15.36 0.52 0.95
CA ILE A 50 -15.22 1.14 -0.36
C ILE A 50 -15.51 2.64 -0.31
N GLU A 51 -14.85 3.37 -1.19
CA GLU A 51 -15.14 4.77 -1.46
C GLU A 51 -15.88 4.86 -2.80
N ARG A 52 -16.97 5.65 -2.81
CA ARG A 52 -17.75 5.97 -4.02
C ARG A 52 -17.63 7.46 -4.29
N PRO A 53 -16.79 7.88 -5.25
CA PRO A 53 -16.61 9.28 -5.58
C PRO A 53 -17.85 9.90 -6.25
N THR A 54 -18.71 9.10 -6.90
CA THR A 54 -19.93 9.62 -7.54
C THR A 54 -21.20 8.93 -7.04
N PRO A 55 -22.36 9.63 -7.05
CA PRO A 55 -23.65 9.01 -6.77
C PRO A 55 -24.11 7.97 -7.81
N LEU A 56 -23.48 7.96 -8.99
CA LEU A 56 -23.80 7.07 -10.11
C LEU A 56 -22.95 5.78 -10.10
N ASP A 57 -22.17 5.57 -9.06
CA ASP A 57 -21.36 4.38 -8.88
C ASP A 57 -22.24 3.19 -8.44
N ILE A 58 -22.78 2.47 -9.42
CA ILE A 58 -23.83 1.46 -9.20
C ILE A 58 -23.29 0.17 -8.58
N SER A 59 -22.08 -0.27 -8.96
CA SER A 59 -21.51 -1.54 -8.49
C SER A 59 -20.01 -1.50 -8.23
N CYS A 60 -19.59 -2.18 -7.17
CA CYS A 60 -18.20 -2.53 -6.90
C CYS A 60 -18.13 -4.01 -6.53
N GLU A 61 -17.20 -4.76 -7.12
CA GLU A 61 -16.92 -6.14 -6.75
C GLU A 61 -15.44 -6.28 -6.39
N ALA A 62 -15.15 -6.97 -5.29
CA ALA A 62 -13.82 -7.25 -4.82
C ALA A 62 -13.66 -8.75 -4.51
N THR A 63 -12.51 -9.30 -4.89
CA THR A 63 -12.04 -10.61 -4.45
C THR A 63 -11.09 -10.47 -3.26
N ILE A 64 -11.18 -11.41 -2.34
CA ILE A 64 -10.31 -11.54 -1.17
C ILE A 64 -9.59 -12.87 -1.30
N ASP A 65 -8.28 -12.81 -1.48
CA ASP A 65 -7.36 -13.94 -1.34
C ASP A 65 -6.79 -13.94 0.08
N PRO A 66 -7.13 -14.93 0.92
CA PRO A 66 -6.61 -15.02 2.29
C PRO A 66 -5.09 -15.28 2.36
N GLY A 67 -4.47 -15.74 1.28
CA GLY A 67 -3.03 -15.99 1.21
C GLY A 67 -2.57 -17.29 1.89
N ASP A 68 -3.51 -18.16 2.28
CA ASP A 68 -3.26 -19.51 2.82
C ASP A 68 -3.39 -20.63 1.78
N GLY A 69 -3.63 -20.27 0.51
CA GLY A 69 -3.93 -21.21 -0.58
C GLY A 69 -5.36 -21.75 -0.55
N GLY A 70 -6.22 -21.23 0.32
CA GLY A 70 -7.62 -21.55 0.40
C GLY A 70 -8.48 -20.89 -0.69
N ARG A 71 -9.79 -20.97 -0.52
CA ARG A 71 -10.76 -20.41 -1.46
C ARG A 71 -10.78 -18.89 -1.39
N THR A 72 -10.72 -18.24 -2.55
CA THR A 72 -10.98 -16.80 -2.70
C THR A 72 -12.44 -16.47 -2.36
N LEU A 73 -12.66 -15.40 -1.60
CA LEU A 73 -13.99 -14.88 -1.27
C LEU A 73 -14.34 -13.71 -2.18
N THR A 74 -15.63 -13.45 -2.39
CA THR A 74 -16.10 -12.31 -3.20
C THR A 74 -17.04 -11.45 -2.37
N LEU A 75 -16.87 -10.12 -2.46
CA LEU A 75 -17.78 -9.12 -1.93
C LEU A 75 -18.26 -8.23 -3.06
N SER A 76 -19.56 -8.08 -3.20
CA SER A 76 -20.19 -7.15 -4.15
C SER A 76 -20.96 -6.09 -3.38
N TRP A 77 -20.91 -4.84 -3.84
CA TRP A 77 -21.67 -3.71 -3.33
C TRP A 77 -22.56 -3.18 -4.45
N ASP A 78 -23.84 -3.02 -4.16
CA ASP A 78 -24.82 -2.40 -5.05
C ASP A 78 -25.24 -1.01 -4.54
N LEU A 79 -26.07 -0.32 -5.33
CA LEU A 79 -26.63 0.97 -4.94
C LEU A 79 -27.41 0.86 -3.62
N GLY A 80 -27.12 1.75 -2.67
CA GLY A 80 -27.76 1.76 -1.35
C GLY A 80 -27.07 0.87 -0.31
N ASP A 81 -26.13 0.03 -0.70
CA ASP A 81 -25.36 -0.77 0.26
C ASP A 81 -24.49 0.12 1.17
N ARG A 82 -24.34 -0.34 2.41
CA ARG A 82 -23.32 0.19 3.32
C ARG A 82 -21.95 0.07 2.68
N ARG A 83 -21.15 1.13 2.79
CA ARG A 83 -19.78 1.17 2.22
C ARG A 83 -18.86 0.09 2.81
N THR A 84 -19.11 -0.31 4.05
CA THR A 84 -18.35 -1.37 4.71
C THR A 84 -19.14 -2.68 4.68
N LYS A 85 -18.52 -3.75 4.18
CA LYS A 85 -19.00 -5.14 4.28
C LYS A 85 -17.98 -5.98 5.04
N THR A 86 -18.47 -7.02 5.70
CA THR A 86 -17.63 -7.95 6.47
C THR A 86 -17.84 -9.38 5.99
N THR A 87 -16.78 -10.18 6.08
CA THR A 87 -16.83 -11.63 5.85
C THR A 87 -15.90 -12.34 6.83
N ARG A 88 -16.11 -13.64 7.03
CA ARG A 88 -15.30 -14.49 7.91
C ARG A 88 -14.36 -15.38 7.10
N HIS A 89 -13.18 -15.64 7.66
CA HIS A 89 -12.24 -16.63 7.15
C HIS A 89 -11.61 -17.39 8.31
N GLU A 90 -11.27 -18.64 8.09
CA GLU A 90 -10.67 -19.52 9.08
C GLU A 90 -9.29 -20.00 8.64
N TYR A 91 -8.26 -19.70 9.42
CA TYR A 91 -6.90 -20.20 9.18
C TYR A 91 -6.67 -21.50 9.94
N ALA A 92 -6.28 -22.56 9.23
CA ALA A 92 -6.06 -23.88 9.82
C ALA A 92 -4.68 -24.06 10.49
N LYS A 93 -3.72 -23.18 10.20
CA LYS A 93 -2.33 -23.31 10.68
C LYS A 93 -1.83 -21.99 11.27
N PRO A 94 -0.96 -22.03 12.28
CA PRO A 94 -0.23 -20.85 12.72
C PRO A 94 0.71 -20.38 11.61
N GLY A 95 0.89 -19.07 11.48
CA GLY A 95 1.71 -18.48 10.43
C GLY A 95 1.42 -17.01 10.19
N THR A 96 2.13 -16.44 9.23
CA THR A 96 1.90 -15.08 8.74
C THR A 96 1.40 -15.14 7.31
N TYR A 97 0.21 -14.61 7.08
CA TYR A 97 -0.50 -14.65 5.80
C TYR A 97 -0.60 -13.26 5.19
N ARG A 98 -0.41 -13.15 3.88
CA ARG A 98 -0.65 -11.91 3.12
C ARG A 98 -2.04 -11.96 2.52
N LEU A 99 -3.01 -11.42 3.25
CA LEU A 99 -4.36 -11.29 2.74
C LEU A 99 -4.42 -10.16 1.72
N LYS A 100 -4.88 -10.45 0.50
CA LYS A 100 -4.98 -9.49 -0.60
C LYS A 100 -6.44 -9.28 -0.98
N VAL A 101 -6.87 -8.03 -1.04
CA VAL A 101 -8.17 -7.65 -1.56
C VAL A 101 -7.95 -6.86 -2.84
N SER A 102 -8.60 -7.28 -3.93
CA SER A 102 -8.49 -6.63 -5.24
C SER A 102 -9.86 -6.47 -5.87
N GLY A 103 -10.09 -5.34 -6.54
CA GLY A 103 -11.24 -5.22 -7.43
C GLY A 103 -11.19 -6.25 -8.55
N THR A 104 -12.31 -6.88 -8.88
CA THR A 104 -12.36 -7.96 -9.90
C THR A 104 -12.41 -7.44 -11.33
N GLY A 105 -12.62 -6.13 -11.52
CA GLY A 105 -12.85 -5.51 -12.83
C GLY A 105 -14.22 -5.82 -13.44
N LYS A 106 -15.02 -6.71 -12.82
CA LYS A 106 -16.45 -6.86 -13.12
C LYS A 106 -17.19 -5.80 -12.30
N GLY A 107 -17.46 -4.65 -12.93
CA GLY A 107 -17.92 -3.44 -12.25
C GLY A 107 -16.79 -2.45 -11.99
N ALA A 108 -17.11 -1.30 -11.40
CA ALA A 108 -16.22 -0.14 -11.38
C ALA A 108 -15.20 -0.16 -10.22
N CYS A 109 -15.01 -1.28 -9.52
CA CYS A 109 -14.13 -1.31 -8.35
C CYS A 109 -12.66 -1.42 -8.72
N VAL A 110 -11.90 -0.35 -8.45
CA VAL A 110 -10.47 -0.29 -8.72
C VAL A 110 -9.62 -0.36 -7.44
N GLY A 111 -8.38 -0.78 -7.63
CA GLY A 111 -7.37 -0.83 -6.59
C GLY A 111 -7.21 -2.19 -5.92
N ALA A 112 -6.15 -2.28 -5.13
CA ALA A 112 -5.82 -3.43 -4.31
C ALA A 112 -5.28 -2.96 -2.96
N ARG A 113 -5.48 -3.79 -1.93
CA ARG A 113 -4.96 -3.61 -0.58
C ARG A 113 -4.46 -4.94 -0.05
N GLU A 114 -3.40 -4.89 0.73
CA GLU A 114 -2.84 -6.05 1.41
C GLU A 114 -2.83 -5.81 2.91
N VAL A 115 -3.15 -6.85 3.68
CA VAL A 115 -3.08 -6.87 5.14
C VAL A 115 -2.33 -8.11 5.59
N THR A 116 -1.31 -7.92 6.42
CA THR A 116 -0.61 -9.03 7.06
C THR A 116 -1.46 -9.56 8.22
N VAL A 117 -1.84 -10.83 8.16
CA VAL A 117 -2.58 -11.53 9.21
C VAL A 117 -1.64 -12.48 9.92
N THR A 118 -1.46 -12.31 11.22
CA THR A 118 -0.65 -13.21 12.04
C THR A 118 -1.55 -14.16 12.79
N VAL A 119 -1.33 -15.46 12.65
CA VAL A 119 -2.06 -16.53 13.35
C VAL A 119 -1.10 -17.21 14.31
N GLY A 120 -1.43 -17.25 15.59
CA GLY A 120 -0.56 -17.78 16.63
C GLY A 120 -1.32 -18.28 17.85
N THR A 121 -0.65 -19.04 18.71
CA THR A 121 -1.27 -19.56 19.94
C THR A 121 -1.75 -18.41 20.83
N HIS A 122 -2.73 -18.64 21.72
CA HIS A 122 -3.23 -17.60 22.64
C HIS A 122 -2.09 -16.88 23.40
N ALA A 123 -1.05 -17.60 23.83
CA ALA A 123 0.13 -17.02 24.47
C ALA A 123 0.96 -16.12 23.53
N ALA A 124 1.02 -16.45 22.23
CA ALA A 124 1.71 -15.65 21.21
C ALA A 124 0.85 -14.51 20.64
N ALA A 125 -0.48 -14.65 20.63
CA ALA A 125 -1.42 -13.62 20.17
C ALA A 125 -1.61 -12.48 21.20
N ALA A 126 -1.46 -12.80 22.50
CA ALA A 126 -1.43 -11.81 23.59
C ALA A 126 -0.07 -11.09 23.70
N ALA A 127 0.99 -11.60 23.07
CA ALA A 127 2.22 -10.85 22.92
C ALA A 127 1.95 -9.72 21.91
N LYS A 128 2.12 -8.46 22.34
CA LYS A 128 2.21 -7.27 21.47
C LYS A 128 2.95 -7.67 20.19
N PRO A 129 2.53 -7.21 18.98
CA PRO A 129 3.20 -7.59 17.74
C PRO A 129 4.69 -7.44 17.99
N ALA A 130 5.41 -8.56 17.92
CA ALA A 130 6.85 -8.53 18.03
C ALA A 130 7.25 -7.48 17.00
N LYS A 131 7.78 -6.35 17.49
CA LYS A 131 8.41 -5.34 16.64
C LYS A 131 9.25 -6.19 15.70
N SER A 132 8.86 -6.20 14.43
CA SER A 132 9.65 -6.81 13.39
C SER A 132 11.07 -6.39 13.71
N ALA A 133 11.97 -7.35 13.91
CA ALA A 133 13.39 -7.06 14.00
C ALA A 133 13.89 -6.62 12.62
N ALA A 134 13.19 -5.67 12.00
CA ALA A 134 13.82 -4.70 11.14
C ALA A 134 14.88 -4.07 12.05
N GLY A 135 16.13 -4.37 11.72
CA GLY A 135 17.23 -3.56 12.22
C GLY A 135 16.93 -2.08 12.01
N PRO A 136 17.70 -1.19 12.66
CA PRO A 136 17.48 0.24 12.54
C PRO A 136 17.38 0.64 11.06
N SER A 137 16.26 1.26 10.67
CA SER A 137 15.99 1.67 9.28
C SER A 137 15.81 3.17 9.19
N CYS A 138 16.42 3.79 8.18
CA CYS A 138 16.29 5.22 7.90
C CYS A 138 15.22 5.49 6.82
N PRO A 139 14.61 6.69 6.79
CA PRO A 139 13.67 7.06 5.73
C PRO A 139 14.35 7.12 4.34
N PRO A 140 13.58 7.10 3.24
CA PRO A 140 14.14 7.24 1.89
C PRO A 140 15.07 8.45 1.76
N GLY A 141 16.25 8.26 1.16
CA GLY A 141 17.28 9.30 1.03
C GLY A 141 18.24 9.41 2.22
N TRP A 142 18.08 8.57 3.25
CA TRP A 142 18.92 8.55 4.44
C TRP A 142 19.53 7.15 4.67
N ALA A 143 20.77 7.10 5.13
CA ALA A 143 21.51 5.88 5.44
C ALA A 143 21.91 5.86 6.93
N LEU A 144 22.12 4.67 7.49
CA LEU A 144 22.64 4.53 8.84
C LEU A 144 24.06 5.11 8.91
N ALA A 145 24.31 5.98 9.88
CA ALA A 145 25.65 6.44 10.17
C ALA A 145 26.50 5.27 10.67
N GLU A 146 27.67 5.10 10.09
CA GLU A 146 28.64 4.06 10.46
C GLU A 146 28.94 4.12 11.96
N GLY A 147 28.88 2.96 12.64
CA GLY A 147 29.12 2.86 14.09
C GLY A 147 28.05 3.49 15.00
N SER A 148 26.96 4.03 14.46
CA SER A 148 25.92 4.70 15.29
C SER A 148 24.97 3.74 16.00
N VAL A 149 24.92 2.48 15.57
CA VAL A 149 23.96 1.49 16.06
C VAL A 149 24.37 0.99 17.45
N ARG A 150 23.57 1.31 18.47
CA ARG A 150 23.71 0.84 19.86
C ARG A 150 22.34 0.37 20.36
N GLY A 151 22.02 -0.90 20.11
CA GLY A 151 20.70 -1.46 20.40
C GLY A 151 19.61 -0.73 19.62
N ALA A 152 18.69 -0.07 20.32
CA ALA A 152 17.62 0.73 19.71
C ALA A 152 18.04 2.16 19.32
N ARG A 153 19.25 2.60 19.67
CA ARG A 153 19.78 3.93 19.31
C ARG A 153 20.56 3.83 18.01
N PHE A 154 20.27 4.72 17.07
CA PHE A 154 20.98 4.83 15.80
C PHE A 154 20.85 6.25 15.26
N THR A 155 21.75 6.64 14.37
CA THR A 155 21.72 7.94 13.70
C THR A 155 21.59 7.71 12.20
N CYS A 156 20.71 8.46 11.56
CA CYS A 156 20.61 8.52 10.10
C CYS A 156 21.39 9.73 9.58
N ARG A 157 22.16 9.56 8.51
CA ARG A 157 22.79 10.64 7.75
C ARG A 157 22.19 10.70 6.35
N PRO A 158 22.05 11.89 5.76
CA PRO A 158 21.56 11.99 4.39
C PRO A 158 22.54 11.27 3.47
N GLN A 159 22.01 10.43 2.58
CA GLN A 159 22.81 9.75 1.57
C GLN A 159 23.20 10.81 0.51
N PRO A 160 24.49 11.02 0.22
CA PRO A 160 24.88 11.86 -0.90
C PRO A 160 24.24 11.33 -2.20
N PRO A 161 23.84 12.22 -3.11
CA PRO A 161 23.33 11.79 -4.41
C PRO A 161 24.38 10.94 -5.14
N ALA A 162 23.93 9.95 -5.91
CA ALA A 162 24.81 9.07 -6.68
C ALA A 162 25.70 9.82 -7.69
N GLN A 163 25.30 11.06 -8.04
CA GLN A 163 26.06 11.98 -8.87
C GLN A 163 26.23 13.31 -8.14
N PRO A 164 27.41 13.95 -8.23
CA PRO A 164 27.64 15.30 -7.70
C PRO A 164 26.60 16.30 -8.21
N LEU A 165 26.27 17.30 -7.38
CA LEU A 165 25.45 18.42 -7.84
C LEU A 165 26.15 19.12 -9.01
N GLN A 166 25.38 19.50 -10.03
CA GLN A 166 25.89 20.29 -11.14
C GLN A 166 26.17 21.71 -10.67
N CYS A 167 27.44 22.01 -10.44
CA CYS A 167 27.90 23.30 -9.96
C CYS A 167 28.19 24.28 -11.11
N ALA A 168 27.94 25.56 -10.90
CA ALA A 168 28.26 26.62 -11.86
C ALA A 168 29.79 26.75 -12.04
N GLN A 169 30.23 27.31 -13.18
CA GLN A 169 31.66 27.47 -13.46
C GLN A 169 32.36 28.28 -12.35
N GLY A 170 33.45 27.72 -11.84
CA GLY A 170 34.22 28.29 -10.72
C GLY A 170 33.85 27.77 -9.34
N THR A 171 32.77 26.99 -9.19
CA THR A 171 32.40 26.34 -7.92
C THR A 171 32.61 24.84 -7.97
N LYS A 172 32.96 24.23 -6.83
CA LYS A 172 33.17 22.79 -6.69
C LYS A 172 32.07 22.19 -5.82
N TYR A 173 31.65 20.97 -6.17
CA TYR A 173 30.77 20.19 -5.32
C TYR A 173 31.46 19.88 -3.99
N PHE A 174 30.72 20.03 -2.88
CA PHE A 174 31.13 19.56 -1.57
C PHE A 174 30.04 18.69 -0.93
N SER A 175 30.47 17.74 -0.11
CA SER A 175 29.62 16.94 0.78
C SER A 175 30.34 16.80 2.10
N THR A 176 29.85 17.43 3.16
CA THR A 176 30.53 17.45 4.46
C THR A 176 29.49 17.56 5.57
N HIS A 177 29.62 16.75 6.62
CA HIS A 177 28.75 16.79 7.81
C HIS A 177 27.22 16.73 7.55
N GLY A 178 26.79 16.15 6.42
CA GLY A 178 25.37 16.06 6.06
C GLY A 178 24.85 17.24 5.23
N GLU A 179 25.73 18.16 4.85
CA GLU A 179 25.44 19.22 3.89
C GLU A 179 26.06 18.87 2.53
N ILE A 180 25.30 19.16 1.47
CA ILE A 180 25.78 19.11 0.08
C ILE A 180 25.57 20.47 -0.56
N GLY A 181 26.47 20.88 -1.45
CA GLY A 181 26.33 22.16 -2.14
C GLY A 181 27.46 22.42 -3.12
N CYS A 182 27.47 23.64 -3.65
CA CYS A 182 28.51 24.15 -4.54
C CYS A 182 29.18 25.35 -3.85
N ARG A 183 30.51 25.32 -3.72
CA ARG A 183 31.29 26.42 -3.13
C ARG A 183 32.65 26.55 -3.78
#